data_AF-A0A7X7J6Q7-F1
#
_entry.id   AF-A0A7X7J6Q7-F1
#
_cell.length_a   1.000
_cell.length_b   1.000
_cell.length_c   1.000
_cell.angle_alpha   90.00
_cell.angle_beta   90.00
_cell.angle_gamma   90.00
#
_symmetry.space_group_name_H-M   'P 1'
#
loop_
_entity.id
_entity.type
_entity.pdbx_description
1 polymer ?
#
loop_
_entity_poly.entity_id
_entity_poly.type
_entity_poly.pdbx_seq_one_letter_code
_entity_poly.pdbx_strand_id
1 'polypeptide(L)' 'EEQTTPVGVFGMLPGIIGCMEVCEVIKMITHTGSVLKNKLFTLDLLQSTSTLIDINPDPAQRQIALERFKELG' A
#
# COMPACT_ATOMS: atom_id res chain seq x y z
N GLU A 1 -25.46 13.43 -12.77
CA GLU A 1 -24.26 13.90 -12.06
C GLU A 1 -23.58 12.67 -11.47
N GLU A 2 -22.32 12.45 -11.82
CA GLU A 2 -21.52 11.37 -11.23
C GLU A 2 -21.16 11.81 -9.81
N GLN A 3 -21.58 11.04 -8.83
CA GLN A 3 -21.43 11.35 -7.41
C GLN A 3 -19.92 11.41 -7.06
N THR A 4 -19.36 12.62 -7.00
CA THR A 4 -17.95 12.89 -6.66
C THR A 4 -17.66 12.83 -5.16
N THR A 5 -18.66 12.52 -4.32
CA THR A 5 -18.42 12.31 -2.90
C THR A 5 -17.86 10.91 -2.70
N PRO A 6 -16.67 10.76 -2.08
CA PRO A 6 -16.19 9.44 -1.72
C PRO A 6 -17.24 8.77 -0.85
N VAL A 7 -17.71 7.61 -1.30
CA VAL A 7 -18.63 6.77 -0.53
C VAL A 7 -17.96 6.48 0.81
N GLY A 8 -18.73 6.56 1.90
CA GLY A 8 -18.20 6.33 3.24
C GLY A 8 -17.44 5.00 3.33
N VAL A 9 -16.35 4.99 4.10
CA VAL A 9 -15.53 3.79 4.31
C VAL A 9 -16.01 3.03 5.54
N PHE A 10 -16.05 1.70 5.48
CA PHE A 10 -16.20 0.89 6.68
C PHE A 10 -14.93 1.00 7.52
N GLY A 11 -14.99 1.57 8.72
CA GLY A 11 -13.81 1.85 9.56
C GLY A 11 -12.93 0.63 9.85
N MET A 12 -13.49 -0.58 9.78
CA MET A 12 -12.74 -1.83 9.84
C MET A 12 -11.72 -1.98 8.71
N LEU A 13 -12.03 -1.54 7.49
CA LEU A 13 -11.16 -1.70 6.31
C LEU A 13 -9.78 -1.05 6.51
N PRO A 14 -9.68 0.26 6.82
CA PRO A 14 -8.37 0.85 7.13
C PRO A 14 -7.76 0.27 8.40
N GLY A 15 -8.55 -0.20 9.37
CA GLY A 15 -8.03 -0.88 10.57
C GLY A 15 -7.28 -2.18 10.26
N ILE A 16 -7.84 -3.04 9.41
CA ILE A 16 -7.19 -4.29 8.98
C ILE A 16 -5.95 -3.99 8.16
N ILE A 17 -6.03 -3.05 7.21
CA ILE A 17 -4.88 -2.66 6.38
C ILE A 17 -3.76 -2.07 7.24
N GLY A 18 -4.06 -1.20 8.21
CA GLY A 18 -3.05 -0.65 9.12
C GLY A 18 -2.34 -1.73 9.95
N CYS A 19 -3.08 -2.74 10.44
CA CYS A 19 -2.47 -3.88 11.11
C CYS A 19 -1.54 -4.68 10.17
N MET A 20 -1.92 -4.87 8.91
CA MET A 20 -1.07 -5.51 7.91
C MET A 20 0.20 -4.69 7.61
N GLU A 21 0.08 -3.36 7.53
CA GLU A 21 1.24 -2.45 7.36
C GLU A 21 2.22 -2.57 8.53
N VAL A 22 1.72 -2.63 9.78
CA VAL A 22 2.56 -2.86 10.97
C VAL A 22 3.28 -4.21 10.88
N CYS A 23 2.61 -5.27 10.41
CA CYS A 23 3.26 -6.56 10.18
C CYS A 23 4.41 -6.47 9.16
N GLU A 24 4.25 -5.70 8.07
CA GLU A 24 5.36 -5.47 7.13
C GLU A 24 6.53 -4.73 7.78
N VAL A 25 6.25 -3.74 8.63
CA VAL A 25 7.28 -3.02 9.40
C VAL A 25 8.01 -3.97 10.35
N ILE A 26 7.30 -4.84 11.07
CA ILE A 26 7.91 -5.84 11.94
C ILE A 26 8.85 -6.74 11.12
N LYS A 27 8.39 -7.29 9.99
CA LYS A 27 9.24 -8.13 9.10
C LYS A 27 10.51 -7.42 8.65
N MET A 28 10.43 -6.12 8.34
CA MET A 28 11.58 -5.31 7.95
C MET A 28 12.59 -5.15 9.09
N ILE A 29 12.12 -4.86 10.31
CA ILE A 29 12.96 -4.61 11.49
C ILE A 29 13.62 -5.90 12.00
N THR A 30 12.86 -6.99 12.06
CA THR A 30 13.34 -8.29 12.58
C THR A 30 14.10 -9.11 11.55
N HIS A 31 14.10 -8.66 10.28
CA HIS A 31 14.62 -9.42 9.15
C HIS A 31 14.00 -10.83 9.02
N THR A 32 12.72 -10.99 9.40
CA THR A 32 12.00 -12.27 9.33
C THR A 32 11.03 -12.32 8.17
N GLY A 33 10.97 -13.47 7.49
CA GLY A 33 10.03 -13.69 6.39
C GLY A 33 10.33 -12.87 5.14
N SER A 34 9.37 -12.79 4.23
CA SER A 34 9.46 -11.98 3.01
C SER A 34 8.54 -10.76 3.10
N VAL A 35 9.11 -9.57 2.88
CA VAL A 35 8.37 -8.31 2.84
C VAL A 35 7.63 -8.20 1.50
N LEU A 36 6.44 -7.62 1.49
CA LEU A 36 5.66 -7.31 0.28
C LEU A 36 6.24 -6.09 -0.48
N LYS A 37 7.57 -6.05 -0.63
CA LYS A 37 8.27 -5.02 -1.39
C LYS A 37 7.91 -5.15 -2.87
N ASN A 38 7.69 -4.01 -3.52
CA ASN A 38 7.35 -3.94 -4.95
C ASN A 38 6.07 -4.73 -5.29
N LYS A 39 5.15 -4.83 -4.33
CA LYS A 39 3.84 -5.47 -4.51
C LYS A 39 2.76 -4.52 -4.03
N LEU A 40 1.65 -4.45 -4.77
CA LEU A 40 0.42 -3.82 -4.32
C LEU A 40 -0.51 -4.92 -3.85
N PHE A 41 -0.82 -4.90 -2.56
CA PHE A 41 -1.81 -5.76 -1.95
C PHE A 41 -3.17 -5.06 -1.98
N THR A 42 -4.19 -5.75 -2.49
CA THR A 42 -5.58 -5.27 -2.46
C THR A 42 -6.45 -6.28 -1.75
N LEU A 43 -7.38 -5.79 -0.92
CA LEU A 43 -8.32 -6.61 -0.16
C LEU A 43 -9.73 -6.20 -0.52
N ASP A 44 -10.53 -7.15 -1.01
CA ASP A 44 -11.97 -7.01 -1.18
C ASP A 44 -12.66 -7.89 -0.14
N LEU A 45 -13.20 -7.26 0.90
CA LEU A 45 -13.92 -7.98 1.96
C LEU A 45 -15.34 -8.37 1.57
N LEU A 46 -15.95 -7.72 0.58
CA LEU A 46 -17.28 -8.11 0.10
C LEU A 46 -17.21 -9.48 -0.58
N GLN A 47 -16.13 -9.72 -1.34
CA GLN A 47 -15.86 -11.01 -1.98
C GLN A 47 -14.93 -11.91 -1.16
N SER A 48 -14.38 -11.42 -0.06
CA SER A 48 -13.34 -12.08 0.73
C SER A 48 -12.12 -12.50 -0.10
N THR A 49 -11.76 -11.70 -1.10
CA THR A 49 -10.63 -11.95 -2.00
C THR A 49 -9.47 -11.02 -1.67
N SER A 50 -8.26 -11.50 -1.94
CA SER A 50 -7.06 -10.68 -1.89
C SER A 50 -6.24 -10.90 -3.14
N THR A 51 -5.65 -9.82 -3.65
CA THR A 51 -4.83 -9.84 -4.85
C THR A 51 -3.50 -9.19 -4.55
N LEU A 52 -2.43 -9.82 -5.05
CA LEU A 52 -1.09 -9.25 -5.05
C LEU A 52 -0.70 -8.93 -6.49
N ILE A 53 -0.41 -7.66 -6.75
CA ILE A 53 0.03 -7.17 -8.05
C ILE A 53 1.51 -6.83 -7.94
N ASP A 54 2.33 -7.46 -8.77
CA ASP A 54 3.75 -7.12 -8.87
C ASP A 54 3.93 -5.77 -9.56
N ILE A 55 4.66 -4.87 -8.90
CA ILE A 55 5.00 -3.54 -9.42
C ILE A 55 6.49 -3.53 -9.73
N ASN A 56 6.83 -3.27 -10.98
CA ASN A 56 8.21 -2.99 -11.37
C ASN A 56 8.41 -1.47 -11.49
N PRO A 57 9.05 -0.80 -10.53
CA PRO A 57 9.24 0.64 -10.59
C PRO A 57 10.19 1.00 -11.75
N ASP A 58 9.76 1.94 -12.60
CA ASP A 58 10.64 2.55 -13.60
C ASP A 58 11.75 3.35 -12.88
N PRO A 59 13.04 3.03 -13.10
CA PRO A 59 14.16 3.75 -12.49
C PRO A 59 14.12 5.27 -12.73
N ALA A 60 13.69 5.71 -13.92
CA ALA A 60 13.61 7.13 -14.24
C ALA A 60 12.53 7.83 -13.40
N GLN A 61 11.35 7.22 -13.28
CA GLN A 61 10.26 7.75 -12.45
C GLN A 61 10.62 7.73 -10.96
N ARG A 62 11.33 6.69 -10.52
CA ARG A 62 11.83 6.62 -9.14
C ARG A 62 12.77 7.77 -8.82
N GLN A 63 13.70 8.11 -9.71
CA GLN A 63 14.62 9.22 -9.47
C GLN A 63 13.86 10.54 -9.34
N ILE A 64 12.90 10.78 -10.24
CA ILE A 64 12.05 11.99 -10.20
C ILE A 64 11.30 12.07 -8.86
N ALA A 65 10.71 10.96 -8.39
CA ALA A 65 10.01 10.91 -7.12
C ALA A 65 10.92 11.21 -5.92
N LEU A 66 12.17 10.70 -5.94
CA LEU A 66 13.15 10.96 -4.89
C LEU A 66 13.60 12.43 -4.86
N GLU A 67 13.79 13.07 -6.01
CA GLU A 67 14.12 14.51 -6.04
C GLU A 67 12.96 15.35 -5.50
N ARG A 68 11.72 15.10 -5.95
CA ARG A 68 10.53 15.78 -5.43
C ARG A 68 10.35 15.60 -3.92
N PHE A 69 10.67 14.42 -3.39
CA PHE A 69 10.56 14.17 -1.96
C PHE A 69 11.52 15.03 -1.14
N LYS A 70 12.73 15.31 -1.65
CA LYS A 70 13.69 16.20 -0.98
C LYS A 70 13.21 17.65 -0.93
N GLU A 71 12.40 18.08 -1.89
CA GLU A 71 11.81 19.43 -1.96
C GLU A 71 10.69 19.65 -0.92
N LEU A 72 10.22 18.60 -0.24
CA LEU A 72 9.15 18.67 0.77
C LEU A 72 9.65 19.01 2.18
N GLY A 73 10.97 19.09 2.39
CA GLY A 73 11.61 19.53 3.65
C GLY A 73 11.81 21.04 3.69
#